data_AF-A0A954SV98-F1
#
_entry.id   AF-A0A954SV98-F1
#
_cell.length_a   1.000
_cell.length_b   1.000
_cell.length_c   1.000
_cell.angle_alpha   90.00
_cell.angle_beta   90.00
_cell.angle_gamma   90.00
#
_symmetry.space_group_name_H-M   'P 1'
#
loop_
_entity.id
_entity.type
_entity.pdbx_description
1 polymer ?
#
loop_
_entity_poly.entity_id
_entity_poly.type
_entity_poly.pdbx_seq_one_letter_code
_entity_poly.pdbx_strand_id
1 'polypeptide(L)'
;MHSVAHIVRRSRLAHLLLVTLVVCSGQAAQARANHPFHSTLMEMEWNPQSGKFEVALSMWPVDVEDMLKRDRDLVEVVGGLIDLDDETQHDAIDPVLRRYIQRQLRLGFSSTGGAGPSGQESETDEPKENRDLGENSRLLWLGFEVERDSLWCYFEWQPPIALPEVSVVSDRRGEGPANNDEATDDSSANEANPDSNRREEVDPLGLKLRLENRLFHELHPDQENSALLKVSGRRYALRCTVENPRAELPWPGR
;
A
#
# COMPACT_ATOMS: atom_id res chain seq x y z
N MET A 1 45.35 -63.40 41.85
CA MET A 1 46.10 -62.48 40.99
C MET A 1 45.32 -62.32 39.68
N HIS A 2 45.26 -61.10 39.15
CA HIS A 2 44.45 -60.59 38.02
C HIS A 2 42.95 -60.38 38.32
N SER A 3 42.30 -59.25 38.01
CA SER A 3 42.74 -57.94 37.52
C SER A 3 41.57 -56.96 37.79
N VAL A 4 41.85 -55.88 38.51
CA VAL A 4 40.90 -54.81 38.85
C VAL A 4 41.12 -53.68 37.84
N ALA A 5 40.26 -53.56 36.84
CA ALA A 5 40.17 -52.37 35.99
C ALA A 5 38.91 -52.42 35.12
N HIS A 6 37.75 -52.00 35.63
CA HIS A 6 36.62 -51.54 34.80
C HIS A 6 35.58 -50.81 35.66
N ILE A 7 36.02 -49.76 36.35
CA ILE A 7 35.14 -48.69 36.87
C ILE A 7 35.77 -47.39 36.37
N VAL A 8 34.96 -46.39 36.03
CA VAL A 8 35.34 -45.09 35.41
C VAL A 8 35.40 -45.08 33.88
N ARG A 9 34.31 -45.42 33.17
CA ARG A 9 34.02 -44.87 31.82
C ARG A 9 32.53 -44.82 31.47
N ARG A 10 31.67 -44.30 32.36
CA ARG A 10 30.22 -44.10 32.05
C ARG A 10 29.62 -42.77 32.49
N SER A 11 30.42 -41.73 32.71
CA SER A 11 29.89 -40.44 33.22
C SER A 11 30.49 -39.20 32.55
N ARG A 12 30.72 -39.24 31.22
CA ARG A 12 31.08 -38.02 30.46
C ARG A 12 30.41 -37.86 29.09
N LEU A 13 29.63 -38.85 28.63
CA LEU A 13 28.89 -38.75 27.35
C LEU A 13 27.44 -38.24 27.51
N ALA A 14 26.86 -38.34 28.71
CA ALA A 14 25.49 -37.88 28.95
C ALA A 14 25.37 -36.35 29.18
N HIS A 15 26.47 -35.66 29.51
CA HIS A 15 26.45 -34.21 29.72
C HIS A 15 26.78 -33.40 28.47
N LEU A 16 27.39 -34.00 27.45
CA LEU A 16 27.65 -33.28 26.19
C LEU A 16 26.44 -33.25 25.25
N LEU A 17 25.55 -34.25 25.36
CA LEU A 17 24.34 -34.37 24.53
C LEU A 17 23.13 -33.58 25.07
N LEU A 18 23.18 -33.13 26.34
CA LEU A 18 22.14 -32.28 26.92
C LEU A 18 22.41 -30.78 26.71
N VAL A 19 23.64 -30.38 26.39
CA VAL A 19 24.00 -28.97 26.16
C VAL A 19 23.83 -28.56 24.70
N THR A 20 23.90 -29.49 23.74
CA THR A 20 23.67 -29.16 22.33
C THR A 20 22.19 -29.05 21.96
N LEU A 21 21.28 -29.67 22.73
CA LEU A 21 19.85 -29.61 22.43
C LEU A 21 19.14 -28.35 22.97
N VAL A 22 19.81 -27.55 23.81
CA VAL A 22 19.25 -26.31 24.37
C VAL A 22 19.62 -25.07 23.54
N VAL A 23 20.61 -25.18 22.64
CA VAL A 23 21.04 -24.04 21.80
C VAL A 23 20.26 -23.98 20.47
N CYS A 24 19.62 -25.07 20.03
CA CYS A 24 18.84 -25.06 18.79
C CYS A 24 17.36 -24.67 18.97
N SER A 25 16.90 -24.44 20.19
CA SER A 25 15.51 -23.99 20.47
C SER A 25 15.36 -22.46 20.48
N GLY A 26 16.46 -21.70 20.42
CA GLY A 26 16.46 -20.24 20.56
C GLY A 26 16.20 -19.44 19.28
N GLN A 27 16.04 -20.10 18.13
CA GLN A 27 15.89 -19.44 16.82
C GLN A 27 14.73 -19.96 15.99
N ALA A 28 13.75 -20.65 16.59
CA ALA A 28 12.37 -20.43 16.16
C ALA A 28 11.99 -19.03 16.65
N ALA A 29 12.59 -18.02 16.02
CA ALA A 29 12.17 -16.65 16.12
C ALA A 29 10.66 -16.70 16.04
N GLN A 30 10.03 -16.17 17.08
CA GLN A 30 8.64 -15.83 17.05
C GLN A 30 8.49 -14.96 15.80
N ALA A 31 8.12 -15.57 14.68
CA ALA A 31 7.18 -14.99 13.76
C ALA A 31 5.92 -14.84 14.61
N ARG A 32 5.95 -13.88 15.54
CA ARG A 32 4.75 -13.21 15.99
C ARG A 32 4.09 -12.89 14.67
N ALA A 33 2.89 -13.42 14.48
CA ALA A 33 1.98 -12.79 13.57
C ALA A 33 1.85 -11.36 14.09
N ASN A 34 2.81 -10.51 13.69
CA ASN A 34 2.70 -9.07 13.70
C ASN A 34 1.61 -8.86 12.67
N HIS A 35 0.37 -9.02 13.12
CA HIS A 35 -0.76 -8.48 12.41
C HIS A 35 -0.44 -6.99 12.31
N PRO A 36 -0.32 -6.43 11.10
CA PRO A 36 -0.10 -5.00 10.97
C PRO A 36 -1.34 -4.33 11.57
N PHE A 37 -1.26 -3.91 12.84
CA PHE A 37 -2.30 -3.16 13.51
C PHE A 37 -2.39 -1.73 12.95
N HIS A 38 -1.42 -1.35 12.13
CA HIS A 38 -1.28 -0.04 11.53
C HIS A 38 -1.31 -0.21 10.01
N SER A 39 -2.39 0.26 9.38
CA SER A 39 -2.54 0.27 7.93
C SER A 39 -3.24 1.55 7.51
N THR A 40 -2.84 2.11 6.37
CA THR A 40 -3.65 3.12 5.69
C THR A 40 -4.36 2.49 4.50
N LEU A 41 -5.59 2.92 4.29
CA LEU A 41 -6.39 2.52 3.12
C LEU A 41 -6.69 3.77 2.31
N MET A 42 -6.27 3.78 1.05
CA MET A 42 -6.65 4.81 0.11
C MET A 42 -7.66 4.24 -0.89
N GLU A 43 -8.79 4.90 -1.08
CA GLU A 43 -9.69 4.65 -2.19
C GLU A 43 -9.56 5.77 -3.21
N MET A 44 -9.45 5.41 -4.48
CA MET A 44 -9.39 6.34 -5.60
C MET A 44 -10.43 5.95 -6.64
N GLU A 45 -11.23 6.91 -7.08
CA GLU A 45 -12.23 6.71 -8.12
C GLU A 45 -12.07 7.74 -9.23
N TRP A 46 -12.05 7.28 -10.48
CA TRP A 46 -11.99 8.17 -11.64
C TRP A 46 -13.38 8.74 -11.95
N ASN A 47 -13.50 10.07 -11.95
CA ASN A 47 -14.69 10.77 -12.39
C ASN A 47 -14.54 11.22 -13.85
N PRO A 48 -15.22 10.58 -14.81
CA PRO A 48 -15.06 10.89 -16.23
C PRO A 48 -15.65 12.25 -16.63
N GLN A 49 -16.54 12.83 -15.83
CA GLN A 49 -17.14 14.13 -16.11
C GLN A 49 -16.18 15.28 -15.77
N SER A 50 -15.50 15.19 -14.63
CA SER A 50 -14.55 16.20 -14.19
C SER A 50 -13.13 15.96 -14.70
N GLY A 51 -12.80 14.74 -15.12
CA GLY A 51 -11.44 14.36 -15.50
C GLY A 51 -10.48 14.37 -14.31
N LYS A 52 -10.98 14.09 -13.11
CA LYS A 52 -10.24 14.07 -11.84
C LYS A 52 -10.45 12.74 -11.13
N PHE A 53 -9.54 12.42 -10.22
CA PHE A 53 -9.79 11.37 -9.22
C PHE A 53 -10.37 11.97 -7.95
N GLU A 54 -11.39 11.31 -7.43
CA GLU A 54 -11.85 11.46 -6.06
C GLU A 54 -11.03 10.50 -5.20
N VAL A 55 -10.36 11.02 -4.17
CA VAL A 55 -9.44 10.26 -3.32
C VAL A 55 -9.92 10.36 -1.88
N ALA A 56 -10.14 9.21 -1.24
CA ALA A 56 -10.40 9.09 0.18
C ALA A 56 -9.26 8.31 0.83
N LEU A 57 -8.73 8.80 1.94
CA LEU A 57 -7.63 8.19 2.67
C LEU A 57 -8.06 7.96 4.11
N SER A 58 -8.15 6.69 4.51
CA SER A 58 -8.42 6.26 5.88
C SER A 58 -7.12 5.97 6.62
N MET A 59 -7.03 6.48 7.84
CA MET A 59 -5.91 6.31 8.75
C MET A 59 -6.42 6.05 10.17
N TRP A 60 -5.57 5.53 11.05
CA TRP A 60 -5.92 5.40 12.47
C TRP A 60 -5.71 6.76 13.18
N PRO A 61 -6.73 7.30 13.89
CA PRO A 61 -6.61 8.61 14.54
C PRO A 61 -5.42 8.69 15.51
N VAL A 62 -5.19 7.65 16.31
CA VAL A 62 -4.09 7.60 17.30
C VAL A 62 -2.72 7.78 16.64
N ASP A 63 -2.49 7.15 15.49
CA ASP A 63 -1.21 7.26 14.77
C ASP A 63 -1.02 8.67 14.21
N VAL A 64 -2.11 9.29 13.75
CA VAL A 64 -2.11 10.67 13.26
C VAL A 64 -1.79 11.62 14.41
N GLU A 65 -2.46 11.49 15.55
CA GLU A 65 -2.18 12.31 16.73
C GLU A 65 -0.73 12.16 17.19
N ASP A 66 -0.22 10.94 17.29
CA ASP A 66 1.16 10.68 17.70
C ASP A 66 2.17 11.27 16.72
N MET A 67 1.83 11.32 15.44
CA MET A 67 2.61 12.05 14.44
C MET A 67 2.54 13.57 14.64
N LEU A 68 1.32 14.12 14.75
CA LEU A 68 1.12 15.55 14.90
C LEU A 68 1.74 16.09 16.21
N LYS A 69 1.74 15.30 17.29
CA LYS A 69 2.43 15.61 18.57
C LYS A 69 3.95 15.77 18.40
N ARG A 70 4.55 15.16 17.36
CA ARG A 70 5.98 15.30 17.04
C ARG A 70 6.27 16.54 16.19
N ASP A 71 5.26 17.14 15.55
CA ASP A 71 5.40 18.38 14.78
C ASP A 71 5.36 19.58 15.74
N ARG A 72 6.54 20.11 16.06
CA ARG A 72 6.72 21.22 17.00
C ARG A 72 5.95 22.48 16.59
N ASP A 73 5.87 22.76 15.30
CA ASP A 73 5.18 23.95 14.80
C ASP A 73 3.68 23.88 15.15
N LEU A 74 3.09 22.68 15.11
CA LEU A 74 1.68 22.47 15.38
C LEU A 74 1.36 22.47 16.87
N VAL A 75 2.22 21.88 17.71
CA VAL A 75 2.03 21.94 19.17
C VAL A 75 1.97 23.40 19.66
N GLU A 76 2.73 24.30 19.03
CA GLU A 76 2.68 25.74 19.33
C GLU A 76 1.38 26.40 18.87
N VAL A 77 0.85 26.04 17.69
CA VAL A 77 -0.39 26.60 17.14
C VAL A 77 -1.62 26.16 17.94
N VAL A 78 -1.72 24.88 18.29
CA VAL A 78 -2.87 24.32 19.04
C VAL A 78 -2.78 24.69 20.53
N GLY A 79 -1.58 24.94 21.05
CA GLY A 79 -1.39 25.41 22.42
C GLY A 79 -1.66 24.35 23.49
N GLY A 80 -1.62 23.06 23.14
CA GLY A 80 -2.01 21.98 24.05
C GLY A 80 -1.82 20.57 23.49
N LEU A 81 -2.52 19.62 24.11
CA LEU A 81 -2.61 18.25 23.65
C LEU A 81 -3.55 18.20 22.45
N ILE A 82 -3.04 17.66 21.34
CA ILE A 82 -3.82 17.45 20.12
C ILE A 82 -4.76 16.27 20.39
N ASP A 83 -6.05 16.52 20.18
CA ASP A 83 -7.13 15.55 20.31
C ASP A 83 -7.98 15.62 19.04
N LEU A 84 -7.98 14.55 18.23
CA LEU A 84 -8.77 14.52 16.99
C LEU A 84 -10.27 14.35 17.26
N ASP A 85 -10.66 13.86 18.44
CA ASP A 85 -12.08 13.71 18.82
C ASP A 85 -12.68 15.06 19.29
N ASP A 86 -11.84 16.07 19.57
CA ASP A 86 -12.26 17.43 19.91
C ASP A 86 -12.50 18.28 18.66
N GLU A 87 -13.75 18.34 18.21
CA GLU A 87 -14.19 19.15 17.06
C GLU A 87 -13.77 20.63 17.16
N THR A 88 -13.56 21.17 18.37
CA THR A 88 -13.15 22.56 18.53
C THR A 88 -11.70 22.82 18.09
N GLN A 89 -10.90 21.76 17.93
CA GLN A 89 -9.53 21.81 17.44
C GLN A 89 -9.42 21.59 15.92
N HIS A 90 -10.48 21.14 15.24
CA HIS A 90 -10.43 20.71 13.84
C HIS A 90 -9.95 21.82 12.89
N ASP A 91 -10.42 23.05 13.09
CA ASP A 91 -9.99 24.22 12.29
C ASP A 91 -8.49 24.50 12.42
N ALA A 92 -7.90 24.26 13.60
CA ALA A 92 -6.47 24.45 13.84
C ALA A 92 -5.62 23.29 13.30
N ILE A 93 -6.18 22.06 13.32
CA ILE A 93 -5.52 20.84 12.86
C ILE A 93 -5.52 20.74 11.33
N ASP A 94 -6.61 21.11 10.66
CA ASP A 94 -6.81 20.99 9.20
C ASP A 94 -5.59 21.40 8.36
N PRO A 95 -5.04 22.63 8.48
CA PRO A 95 -3.95 23.07 7.62
C PRO A 95 -2.68 22.24 7.78
N VAL A 96 -2.43 21.68 8.97
CA VAL A 96 -1.23 20.89 9.22
C VAL A 96 -1.42 19.44 8.83
N LEU A 97 -2.59 18.87 9.09
CA LEU A 97 -2.93 17.54 8.59
C LEU A 97 -2.81 17.51 7.05
N ARG A 98 -3.36 18.53 6.39
CA ARG A 98 -3.17 18.77 4.95
C ARG A 98 -1.69 18.81 4.57
N ARG A 99 -0.88 19.63 5.24
CA ARG A 99 0.57 19.78 4.97
C ARG A 99 1.30 18.44 5.10
N TYR A 100 1.02 17.70 6.16
CA TYR A 100 1.64 16.39 6.43
C TYR A 100 1.29 15.40 5.31
N ILE A 101 0.01 15.24 5.00
CA ILE A 101 -0.41 14.24 4.01
C ILE A 101 0.12 14.61 2.62
N GLN A 102 0.02 15.87 2.20
CA GLN A 102 0.54 16.31 0.90
C GLN A 102 2.06 16.11 0.75
N ARG A 103 2.80 16.04 1.86
CA ARG A 103 4.23 15.74 1.84
C ARG A 103 4.51 14.24 1.68
N GLN A 104 3.70 13.38 2.31
CA GLN A 104 3.92 11.93 2.38
C GLN A 104 3.22 11.14 1.27
N LEU A 105 2.13 11.67 0.72
CA LEU A 105 1.36 11.09 -0.37
C LEU A 105 1.71 11.79 -1.68
N ARG A 106 2.18 11.02 -2.66
CA ARG A 106 2.45 11.49 -4.02
C ARG A 106 1.76 10.58 -5.03
N LEU A 107 1.04 11.21 -5.95
CA LEU A 107 0.36 10.55 -7.07
C LEU A 107 0.95 11.09 -8.38
N GLY A 108 1.19 10.21 -9.35
CA GLY A 108 1.76 10.61 -10.64
C GLY A 108 1.57 9.57 -11.73
N PHE A 109 2.13 9.85 -12.90
CA PHE A 109 2.19 8.90 -14.01
C PHE A 109 3.65 8.71 -14.46
N SER A 110 3.98 7.50 -14.90
CA SER A 110 5.20 7.19 -15.65
C SER A 110 4.82 6.68 -17.05
N SER A 111 5.64 6.95 -18.06
CA SER A 111 5.48 6.38 -19.41
C SER A 111 6.59 5.38 -19.66
N THR A 112 6.25 4.17 -20.10
CA THR A 112 7.23 3.15 -20.48
C THR A 112 7.82 3.37 -21.87
N GLY A 113 7.24 4.26 -22.68
CA GLY A 113 7.56 4.43 -24.11
C GLY A 113 8.69 5.43 -24.42
N GLY A 114 9.22 6.12 -23.41
CA GLY A 114 10.21 7.18 -23.55
C GLY A 114 11.66 6.73 -23.55
N ALA A 115 12.00 5.62 -24.22
CA ALA A 115 13.41 5.32 -24.54
C ALA A 115 13.87 6.25 -25.67
N GLY A 116 13.96 7.55 -25.40
CA GLY A 116 14.73 8.45 -26.24
C GLY A 116 16.18 7.95 -26.25
N PRO A 117 16.86 7.87 -27.41
CA PRO A 117 18.24 7.44 -27.48
C PRO A 117 19.12 8.41 -26.67
N SER A 118 19.47 8.00 -25.45
CA SER A 118 20.41 8.65 -24.55
C SER A 118 21.84 8.46 -25.05
N GLY A 119 22.17 9.12 -26.15
CA GLY A 119 23.54 9.31 -26.60
C GLY A 119 24.19 10.52 -25.93
N GLN A 120 24.50 10.44 -24.63
CA GLN A 120 25.62 11.15 -23.99
C GLN A 120 25.68 10.81 -22.49
N GLU A 121 26.61 9.92 -22.16
CA GLU A 121 27.09 9.64 -20.82
C GLU A 121 27.79 10.89 -20.26
N SER A 122 27.04 11.79 -19.63
CA SER A 122 27.62 12.77 -18.72
C SER A 122 27.58 12.20 -17.31
N GLU A 123 28.72 11.61 -16.97
CA GLU A 123 29.14 11.01 -15.70
C GLU A 123 29.27 12.10 -14.61
N THR A 124 28.15 12.73 -14.25
CA THR A 124 28.08 13.62 -13.09
C THR A 124 27.11 13.02 -12.10
N ASP A 125 27.69 12.43 -11.06
CA ASP A 125 27.13 11.58 -9.99
C ASP A 125 26.20 12.35 -9.02
N GLU A 126 25.51 13.37 -9.51
CA GLU A 126 24.42 14.01 -8.78
C GLU A 126 23.17 13.16 -9.01
N PRO A 127 22.47 12.70 -7.95
CA PRO A 127 21.21 12.00 -8.09
C PRO A 127 20.24 12.96 -8.76
N LYS A 128 20.08 12.83 -10.09
CA LYS A 128 19.06 13.51 -10.88
C LYS A 128 17.72 13.02 -10.34
N GLU A 129 17.22 13.69 -9.31
CA GLU A 129 15.86 13.54 -8.83
C GLU A 129 14.96 13.58 -10.06
N ASN A 130 14.31 12.45 -10.29
CA ASN A 130 13.38 12.14 -11.36
C ASN A 130 12.39 13.31 -11.55
N ARG A 131 12.75 14.30 -12.38
CA ARG A 131 11.89 15.43 -12.81
C ARG A 131 10.85 15.00 -13.85
N ASP A 132 10.44 13.73 -13.79
CA ASP A 132 9.48 13.16 -14.72
C ASP A 132 8.05 13.45 -14.27
N LEU A 133 7.39 14.28 -15.07
CA LEU A 133 5.94 14.44 -15.23
C LEU A 133 5.13 14.98 -14.03
N GLY A 134 5.78 15.26 -12.90
CA GLY A 134 5.11 15.59 -11.62
C GLY A 134 4.75 17.07 -11.38
N GLU A 135 5.26 18.04 -12.15
CA GLU A 135 5.11 19.46 -11.80
C GLU A 135 3.68 20.00 -11.97
N ASN A 136 2.83 19.31 -12.73
CA ASN A 136 1.45 19.74 -12.98
C ASN A 136 0.38 18.91 -12.27
N SER A 137 0.77 17.86 -11.55
CA SER A 137 -0.21 17.09 -10.78
C SER A 137 -0.64 17.91 -9.57
N ARG A 138 -1.95 18.10 -9.37
CA ARG A 138 -2.47 18.88 -8.24
C ARG A 138 -3.35 18.00 -7.37
N LEU A 139 -2.95 17.82 -6.12
CA LEU A 139 -3.75 17.17 -5.09
C LEU A 139 -4.44 18.25 -4.26
N LEU A 140 -5.73 18.48 -4.52
CA LEU A 140 -6.55 19.47 -3.85
C LEU A 140 -7.15 18.86 -2.58
N TRP A 141 -6.84 19.46 -1.43
CA TRP A 141 -7.44 19.12 -0.14
C TRP A 141 -8.91 19.57 -0.08
N LEU A 142 -9.81 18.67 0.31
CA LEU A 142 -11.23 18.97 0.51
C LEU A 142 -11.63 19.06 1.98
N GLY A 143 -10.91 18.35 2.86
CA GLY A 143 -11.18 18.30 4.29
C GLY A 143 -10.92 16.92 4.86
N PHE A 144 -11.30 16.73 6.12
CA PHE A 144 -11.24 15.45 6.82
C PHE A 144 -12.49 15.22 7.68
N GLU A 145 -12.69 13.98 8.09
CA GLU A 145 -13.78 13.54 8.96
C GLU A 145 -13.22 12.50 9.94
N VAL A 146 -13.60 12.62 11.22
CA VAL A 146 -13.19 11.70 12.27
C VAL A 146 -14.36 10.76 12.59
N GLU A 147 -14.13 9.47 12.40
CA GLU A 147 -15.00 8.39 12.86
C GLU A 147 -14.33 7.67 14.03
N ARG A 148 -15.11 6.85 14.74
CA ARG A 148 -14.69 6.15 15.97
C ARG A 148 -13.31 5.48 15.88
N ASP A 149 -13.02 4.82 14.77
CA ASP A 149 -11.80 4.03 14.59
C ASP A 149 -11.03 4.46 13.32
N SER A 150 -11.37 5.61 12.72
CA SER A 150 -10.81 6.03 11.43
C SER A 150 -10.84 7.54 11.25
N LEU A 151 -9.72 8.09 10.77
CA LEU A 151 -9.63 9.44 10.24
C LEU A 151 -9.68 9.35 8.72
N TRP A 152 -10.72 9.91 8.11
CA TRP A 152 -10.88 10.01 6.67
C TRP A 152 -10.38 11.37 6.19
N CYS A 153 -9.54 11.39 5.16
CA CYS A 153 -9.06 12.60 4.50
C CYS A 153 -9.45 12.57 3.02
N TYR A 154 -10.01 13.67 2.52
CA TYR A 154 -10.60 13.74 1.19
C TYR A 154 -9.82 14.68 0.27
N PHE A 155 -9.61 14.24 -0.96
CA PHE A 155 -8.90 15.01 -1.98
C PHE A 155 -9.55 14.89 -3.35
N GLU A 156 -9.37 15.92 -4.18
CA GLU A 156 -9.43 15.77 -5.64
C GLU A 156 -8.01 15.73 -6.20
N TRP A 157 -7.70 14.74 -7.04
CA TRP A 157 -6.43 14.70 -7.76
C TRP A 157 -6.62 14.97 -9.24
N GLN A 158 -6.01 16.05 -9.71
CA GLN A 158 -5.92 16.41 -11.12
C GLN A 158 -4.64 15.79 -11.72
N PRO A 159 -4.76 14.83 -12.65
CA PRO A 159 -3.60 14.28 -13.33
C PRO A 159 -2.89 15.35 -14.19
N PRO A 160 -1.55 15.27 -14.34
CA PRO A 160 -0.77 16.23 -15.12
C PRO A 160 -0.98 16.10 -16.64
N ILE A 161 -1.61 15.01 -17.08
CA ILE A 161 -1.88 14.67 -18.47
C ILE A 161 -3.37 14.39 -18.64
N ALA A 162 -3.92 14.70 -19.82
CA ALA A 162 -5.25 14.25 -20.18
C ALA A 162 -5.22 12.73 -20.34
N LEU A 163 -5.98 12.02 -19.51
CA LEU A 163 -6.05 10.57 -19.57
C LEU A 163 -6.95 10.15 -20.73
N PRO A 164 -6.60 9.05 -21.44
CA PRO A 164 -7.45 8.54 -22.51
C PRO A 164 -8.82 8.17 -21.94
N GLU A 165 -9.88 8.49 -22.69
CA GLU A 165 -11.24 8.22 -22.29
C GLU A 165 -11.43 6.70 -22.12
N VAL A 166 -11.69 6.29 -20.88
CA VAL A 166 -11.92 4.90 -20.53
C VAL A 166 -13.33 4.53 -20.97
N SER A 167 -13.45 3.50 -21.80
CA SER A 167 -14.74 2.95 -22.19
C SER A 167 -15.45 2.49 -20.91
N VAL A 168 -16.59 3.10 -20.60
CA VAL A 168 -17.48 2.57 -19.55
C VAL A 168 -17.99 1.24 -20.08
N VAL A 169 -17.40 0.15 -19.61
CA VAL A 169 -18.00 -1.16 -19.78
C VAL A 169 -19.31 -1.05 -19.05
N SER A 170 -20.41 -0.88 -19.81
CA SER A 170 -21.73 -0.94 -19.23
C SER A 170 -21.77 -2.30 -18.54
N ASP A 171 -21.76 -2.30 -17.21
CA ASP A 171 -22.00 -3.48 -16.43
C ASP A 171 -23.33 -4.00 -16.94
N ARG A 172 -23.26 -4.99 -17.84
CA ARG A 172 -24.32 -5.98 -17.98
C ARG A 172 -24.24 -6.73 -16.67
N ARG A 173 -24.72 -6.06 -15.61
CA ARG A 173 -25.01 -6.60 -14.31
C ARG A 173 -25.90 -7.77 -14.65
N GLY A 174 -25.27 -8.93 -14.77
CA GLY A 174 -25.95 -10.15 -15.13
C GLY A 174 -27.13 -10.21 -14.20
N GLU A 175 -28.32 -10.30 -14.78
CA GLU A 175 -29.45 -10.85 -14.06
C GLU A 175 -28.90 -12.12 -13.44
N GLY A 176 -28.63 -12.06 -12.13
CA GLY A 176 -28.03 -13.17 -11.42
C GLY A 176 -28.87 -14.38 -11.76
N PRO A 177 -28.26 -15.51 -12.14
CA PRO A 177 -29.01 -16.69 -12.54
C PRO A 177 -30.06 -16.91 -11.46
N ALA A 178 -31.34 -16.79 -11.86
CA ALA A 178 -32.44 -17.05 -10.96
C ALA A 178 -32.14 -18.40 -10.32
N ASN A 179 -32.01 -18.41 -9.00
CA ASN A 179 -31.81 -19.63 -8.22
C ASN A 179 -33.00 -20.55 -8.49
N ASN A 180 -32.92 -21.35 -9.54
CA ASN A 180 -33.76 -22.51 -9.74
C ASN A 180 -33.06 -23.63 -9.00
N ASP A 181 -33.64 -23.96 -7.85
CA ASP A 181 -33.45 -25.21 -7.14
C ASP A 181 -33.50 -26.38 -8.12
N GLU A 182 -32.43 -27.17 -8.25
CA GLU A 182 -32.56 -28.62 -8.39
C GLU A 182 -31.22 -29.33 -8.18
N ALA A 183 -31.25 -30.28 -7.23
CA ALA A 183 -30.16 -31.18 -6.89
C ALA A 183 -29.76 -32.05 -8.09
N THR A 184 -28.47 -32.28 -8.32
CA THR A 184 -27.98 -33.54 -8.91
C THR A 184 -26.50 -33.78 -8.66
N ASP A 185 -26.32 -34.90 -7.95
CA ASP A 185 -25.28 -35.93 -7.90
C ASP A 185 -24.00 -35.87 -8.77
N ASP A 186 -22.97 -36.49 -8.19
CA ASP A 186 -21.61 -36.75 -8.64
C ASP A 186 -21.44 -37.13 -10.13
N SER A 187 -20.39 -36.60 -10.77
CA SER A 187 -19.33 -37.40 -11.44
C SER A 187 -18.39 -36.57 -12.34
N SER A 188 -17.12 -36.56 -11.94
CA SER A 188 -15.89 -36.68 -12.74
C SER A 188 -15.71 -35.97 -14.11
N ALA A 189 -14.52 -35.34 -14.19
CA ALA A 189 -13.65 -35.15 -15.36
C ALA A 189 -13.99 -33.99 -16.32
N ASN A 190 -13.15 -32.96 -16.31
CA ASN A 190 -12.08 -32.72 -17.31
C ASN A 190 -11.67 -31.24 -17.23
N GLU A 191 -10.62 -30.91 -16.46
CA GLU A 191 -10.08 -29.55 -16.35
C GLU A 191 -9.26 -29.20 -17.61
N ALA A 192 -9.95 -28.91 -18.71
CA ALA A 192 -9.37 -28.20 -19.84
C ALA A 192 -9.35 -26.70 -19.49
N ASN A 193 -8.21 -26.23 -18.99
CA ASN A 193 -7.95 -24.82 -18.67
C ASN A 193 -8.12 -23.94 -19.94
N PRO A 194 -9.19 -23.12 -20.08
CA PRO A 194 -9.49 -22.43 -21.34
C PRO A 194 -8.75 -21.11 -21.57
N ASP A 195 -7.82 -20.71 -20.70
CA ASP A 195 -7.47 -19.29 -20.54
C ASP A 195 -6.20 -18.80 -21.27
N SER A 196 -5.60 -19.57 -22.18
CA SER A 196 -4.31 -19.19 -22.79
C SER A 196 -4.39 -18.23 -24.00
N ASN A 197 -5.57 -17.74 -24.37
CA ASN A 197 -5.75 -16.84 -25.54
C ASN A 197 -6.19 -15.42 -25.17
N ARG A 198 -5.86 -14.96 -23.96
CA ARG A 198 -6.00 -13.55 -23.60
C ARG A 198 -4.93 -12.75 -24.35
N ARG A 199 -5.28 -12.26 -25.55
CA ARG A 199 -4.44 -11.34 -26.33
C ARG A 199 -4.01 -10.21 -25.39
N GLU A 200 -2.71 -10.06 -25.21
CA GLU A 200 -2.13 -8.90 -24.54
C GLU A 200 -2.54 -7.67 -25.36
N GLU A 201 -3.53 -6.96 -24.86
CA GLU A 201 -3.97 -5.68 -25.38
C GLU A 201 -2.81 -4.70 -25.19
N VAL A 202 -2.15 -4.36 -26.29
CA VAL A 202 -0.98 -3.48 -26.28
C VAL A 202 -1.47 -2.10 -25.87
N ASP A 203 -1.17 -1.69 -24.63
CA ASP A 203 -1.44 -0.35 -24.14
C ASP A 203 -0.71 0.67 -25.04
N PRO A 204 -1.44 1.45 -25.87
CA PRO A 204 -0.83 2.30 -26.88
C PRO A 204 -0.06 3.48 -26.27
N LEU A 205 -0.27 3.81 -24.99
CA LEU A 205 0.42 4.92 -24.33
C LEU A 205 1.49 4.46 -23.33
N GLY A 206 1.47 3.18 -22.94
CA GLY A 206 2.37 2.64 -21.93
C GLY A 206 2.34 3.44 -20.64
N LEU A 207 1.15 3.96 -20.28
CA LEU A 207 0.99 4.83 -19.12
C LEU A 207 0.84 3.97 -17.89
N LYS A 208 1.56 4.32 -16.84
CA LYS A 208 1.43 3.70 -15.53
C LYS A 208 1.07 4.75 -14.50
N LEU A 209 -0.01 4.49 -13.76
CA LEU A 209 -0.31 5.22 -12.54
C LEU A 209 0.77 4.86 -11.50
N ARG A 210 1.39 5.87 -10.92
CA ARG A 210 2.39 5.73 -9.85
C ARG A 210 1.81 6.28 -8.55
N LEU A 211 1.77 5.43 -7.54
CA LEU A 211 1.45 5.78 -6.17
C LEU A 211 2.74 5.72 -5.34
N GLU A 212 3.00 6.76 -4.57
CA GLU A 212 3.99 6.75 -3.51
C GLU A 212 3.31 7.20 -2.22
N ASN A 213 3.19 6.29 -1.26
CA ASN A 213 2.58 6.55 0.04
C ASN A 213 3.55 6.16 1.15
N ARG A 214 4.07 7.16 1.84
CA ARG A 214 5.03 7.00 2.94
C ARG A 214 4.43 7.30 4.31
N LEU A 215 3.10 7.45 4.41
CA LEU A 215 2.43 7.78 5.66
C LEU A 215 2.83 6.80 6.76
N PHE A 216 3.23 7.35 7.90
CA PHE A 216 3.58 6.66 9.15
C PHE A 216 4.68 5.58 9.06
N HIS A 217 5.43 5.48 7.97
CA HIS A 217 6.59 4.58 7.91
C HIS A 217 7.65 4.93 8.99
N GLU A 218 7.66 6.18 9.45
CA GLU A 218 8.47 6.67 10.56
C GLU A 218 7.96 6.27 11.96
N LEU A 219 6.68 5.91 12.08
CA LEU A 219 6.08 5.41 13.31
C LEU A 219 6.14 3.88 13.36
N HIS A 220 5.77 3.24 12.26
CA HIS A 220 5.50 1.81 12.17
C HIS A 220 6.27 1.21 10.99
N PRO A 221 7.46 0.65 11.22
CA PRO A 221 8.28 0.06 10.16
C PRO A 221 7.63 -1.14 9.46
N ASP A 222 6.64 -1.76 10.07
CA ASP A 222 5.87 -2.89 9.56
C ASP A 222 4.54 -2.49 8.91
N GLN A 223 4.27 -1.19 8.80
CA GLN A 223 3.05 -0.68 8.22
C GLN A 223 2.90 -1.02 6.73
N GLU A 224 1.65 -1.34 6.38
CA GLU A 224 1.21 -1.55 5.02
C GLU A 224 0.23 -0.45 4.60
N ASN A 225 0.55 0.21 3.49
CA ASN A 225 -0.29 1.22 2.88
C ASN A 225 -0.94 0.61 1.63
N SER A 226 -2.26 0.40 1.66
CA SER A 226 -3.00 -0.17 0.55
C SER A 226 -3.78 0.90 -0.20
N ALA A 227 -3.94 0.73 -1.51
CA ALA A 227 -4.78 1.59 -2.33
C ALA A 227 -5.68 0.78 -3.25
N LEU A 228 -6.97 1.12 -3.25
CA LEU A 228 -7.99 0.57 -4.13
C LEU A 228 -8.33 1.62 -5.20
N LEU A 229 -7.99 1.33 -6.44
CA LEU A 229 -8.32 2.15 -7.59
C LEU A 229 -9.56 1.59 -8.30
N LYS A 230 -10.58 2.42 -8.47
CA LYS A 230 -11.81 2.15 -9.23
C LYS A 230 -11.78 2.96 -10.53
N VAL A 231 -11.72 2.28 -11.67
CA VAL A 231 -11.75 2.91 -13.00
C VAL A 231 -12.67 2.11 -13.90
N SER A 232 -13.73 2.75 -14.41
CA SER A 232 -14.73 2.13 -15.31
C SER A 232 -15.26 0.77 -14.83
N GLY A 233 -15.65 0.70 -13.55
CA GLY A 233 -16.18 -0.51 -12.93
C GLY A 233 -15.12 -1.57 -12.56
N ARG A 234 -13.87 -1.42 -13.00
CA ARG A 234 -12.77 -2.30 -12.62
C ARG A 234 -12.10 -1.83 -11.33
N ARG A 235 -11.66 -2.78 -10.52
CA ARG A 235 -10.95 -2.55 -9.26
C ARG A 235 -9.53 -3.06 -9.34
N TYR A 236 -8.59 -2.24 -8.89
CA TYR A 236 -7.18 -2.57 -8.84
C TYR A 236 -6.67 -2.31 -7.42
N ALA A 237 -5.88 -3.24 -6.88
CA ALA A 237 -5.25 -3.09 -5.58
C ALA A 237 -3.76 -2.81 -5.75
N LEU A 238 -3.27 -1.77 -5.09
CA LEU A 238 -1.86 -1.41 -4.98
C LEU A 238 -1.44 -1.50 -3.52
N ARG A 239 -0.19 -1.90 -3.30
CA ARG A 239 0.39 -2.03 -1.97
C ARG A 239 1.73 -1.32 -1.93
N CYS A 240 1.89 -0.45 -0.94
CA CYS A 240 3.12 0.24 -0.60
C CYS A 240 3.56 -0.25 0.78
N THR A 241 4.84 -0.57 0.91
CA THR A 241 5.48 -0.95 2.19
C THR A 241 6.68 -0.05 2.44
N VAL A 242 7.32 -0.15 3.60
CA VAL A 242 8.56 0.57 3.88
C VAL A 242 9.67 0.23 2.86
N GLU A 243 9.81 -1.06 2.52
CA GLU A 243 10.81 -1.56 1.56
C GLU A 243 10.46 -1.18 0.11
N ASN A 244 9.17 -1.08 -0.19
CA ASN A 244 8.68 -0.67 -1.51
C ASN A 244 7.60 0.41 -1.36
N PRO A 245 7.98 1.69 -1.13
CA PRO A 245 7.03 2.77 -0.91
C PRO A 245 6.31 3.21 -2.18
N ARG A 246 6.62 2.58 -3.32
CA ARG A 246 6.12 2.92 -4.65
C ARG A 246 5.40 1.73 -5.26
N ALA A 247 4.19 1.97 -5.73
CA ALA A 247 3.43 1.01 -6.52
C ALA A 247 3.12 1.60 -7.88
N GLU A 248 3.24 0.78 -8.93
CA GLU A 248 2.85 1.14 -10.28
C GLU A 248 1.71 0.25 -10.77
N LEU A 249 0.78 0.84 -11.50
CA LEU A 249 -0.31 0.14 -12.15
C LEU A 249 -0.39 0.57 -13.61
N PRO A 250 -0.39 -0.35 -14.58
CA PRO A 250 -0.73 0.00 -15.96
C PRO A 250 -2.09 0.69 -16.01
N TRP A 251 -2.17 1.82 -16.71
CA TRP A 251 -3.43 2.52 -16.91
C TRP A 251 -4.39 1.59 -17.65
N PRO A 252 -5.62 1.39 -17.15
CA PRO A 252 -6.59 0.57 -17.86
C PRO A 252 -6.97 1.24 -19.19
N GLY A 253 -6.33 0.76 -20.26
CA GLY A 253 -6.68 1.10 -21.63
C GLY A 253 -8.06 0.57 -22.03
N ARG A 254 -8.55 1.04 -23.18
CA ARG A 254 -9.79 0.59 -23.81
C ARG A 254 -9.72 -0.88 -24.21
#